data_AF-A0A815NY34-F1
#
_entry.id   AF-A0A815NY34-F1
#
_cell.length_a   1.000
_cell.length_b   1.000
_cell.length_c   1.000
_cell.angle_alpha   90.00
_cell.angle_beta   90.00
_cell.angle_gamma   90.00
#
_symmetry.space_group_name_H-M   'P 1'
#
loop_
_entity.id
_entity.type
_entity.pdbx_description
1 polymer ?
#
loop_
_entity_poly.entity_id
_entity_poly.type
_entity_poly.pdbx_seq_one_letter_code
_entity_poly.pdbx_strand_id
1 'polypeptide(L)'
;MTFSANNYLDMVSFASTSILCVVCVCGVIGNAIILGIGISKRKYQKNVTNCFIMNLAITDLLFLLISVPLTMYLAVSNVWIFGEFMCKMHIYLAHVLLQATCYTLAAMSIDRYLSIVHDFWYRRYRTPKQALIICILVWMISGVFMFPYDYLLHTDIDKHNNSSGELDCTVNNDSFFSSCIFTFTFYYVLPLLIIGLCYSRVFSHVRYHGSKIARQLSRHNSRTIRFKKRRVKRVLLGLTLAFALCWLPIHILELVQCSQILSYSFFVKHADLLTIARIFAHGLSYFNSCLNPFLYAMLNKSYFFEVQ
;
A
#
# COMPACT_ATOMS: atom_id res chain seq x y z
N MET A 1 -29.03 -2.66 -33.68
CA MET A 1 -27.87 -1.87 -33.18
C MET A 1 -27.57 -2.25 -31.73
N THR A 2 -27.08 -3.45 -31.50
CA THR A 2 -26.74 -4.00 -30.17
C THR A 2 -25.33 -4.58 -30.21
N PHE A 3 -24.39 -3.82 -30.78
CA PHE A 3 -22.99 -4.24 -31.00
C PHE A 3 -21.97 -3.41 -30.20
N SER A 4 -22.39 -2.65 -29.17
CA SER A 4 -21.55 -1.56 -28.63
C SER A 4 -21.21 -1.60 -27.14
N ALA A 5 -21.96 -2.27 -26.26
CA ALA A 5 -21.69 -2.21 -24.82
C ALA A 5 -20.64 -3.24 -24.38
N ASN A 6 -20.82 -4.52 -24.76
CA ASN A 6 -19.89 -5.60 -24.40
C ASN A 6 -18.50 -5.34 -24.99
N ASN A 7 -18.41 -4.98 -26.28
CA ASN A 7 -17.13 -4.66 -26.93
C ASN A 7 -16.39 -3.48 -26.27
N TYR A 8 -17.12 -2.49 -25.72
CA TYR A 8 -16.50 -1.34 -25.07
C TYR A 8 -15.93 -1.71 -23.69
N LEU A 9 -16.69 -2.43 -22.86
CA LEU A 9 -16.21 -2.90 -21.56
C LEU A 9 -15.06 -3.88 -21.71
N ASP A 10 -15.12 -4.77 -22.70
CA ASP A 10 -14.04 -5.71 -23.03
C ASP A 10 -12.78 -4.95 -23.46
N MET A 11 -12.92 -3.92 -24.30
CA MET A 11 -11.81 -3.06 -24.71
C MET A 11 -11.19 -2.31 -23.52
N VAL A 12 -12.03 -1.76 -22.61
CA VAL A 12 -11.56 -1.07 -21.40
C VAL A 12 -10.87 -2.05 -20.45
N SER A 13 -11.43 -3.23 -20.24
CA SER A 13 -10.85 -4.29 -19.41
C SER A 13 -9.50 -4.74 -19.98
N PHE A 14 -9.42 -4.98 -21.28
CA PHE A 14 -8.18 -5.36 -21.96
C PHE A 14 -7.09 -4.27 -21.86
N ALA A 15 -7.45 -3.01 -22.12
CA ALA A 15 -6.52 -1.89 -22.02
C ALA A 15 -6.03 -1.70 -20.59
N SER A 16 -6.93 -1.78 -19.60
CA SER A 16 -6.60 -1.64 -18.18
C SER A 16 -5.71 -2.77 -17.69
N THR A 17 -6.01 -4.02 -18.08
CA THR A 17 -5.19 -5.20 -17.80
C THR A 17 -3.79 -5.06 -18.40
N SER A 18 -3.68 -4.57 -19.64
CA SER A 18 -2.39 -4.32 -20.30
C SER A 18 -1.55 -3.29 -19.53
N ILE A 19 -2.16 -2.20 -19.09
CA ILE A 19 -1.49 -1.18 -18.28
C ILE A 19 -1.05 -1.76 -16.93
N LEU A 20 -1.92 -2.55 -16.29
CA LEU A 20 -1.62 -3.20 -15.02
C LEU A 20 -0.46 -4.19 -15.11
N CYS A 21 -0.36 -4.94 -16.22
CA CYS A 21 0.78 -5.81 -16.48
C CYS A 21 2.09 -5.01 -16.54
N VAL A 22 2.11 -3.86 -17.23
CA VAL A 22 3.29 -2.98 -17.28
C VAL A 22 3.63 -2.45 -15.89
N VAL A 23 2.63 -1.95 -15.15
CA VAL A 23 2.81 -1.45 -13.77
C VAL A 23 3.37 -2.54 -12.86
N CYS A 24 2.85 -3.76 -12.97
CA CYS A 24 3.28 -4.91 -12.20
C CYS A 24 4.73 -5.28 -12.51
N VAL A 25 5.09 -5.42 -13.79
CA VAL A 25 6.47 -5.73 -14.21
C VAL A 25 7.45 -4.65 -13.73
N CYS A 26 7.13 -3.38 -13.92
CA CYS A 26 7.96 -2.27 -13.44
C CYS A 26 8.10 -2.29 -11.91
N GLY A 27 7.00 -2.53 -11.19
CA GLY A 27 6.98 -2.59 -9.74
C GLY A 27 7.79 -3.77 -9.20
N VAL A 28 7.69 -4.94 -9.82
CA VAL A 28 8.46 -6.14 -9.46
C VAL A 28 9.95 -5.89 -9.66
N ILE A 29 10.35 -5.40 -10.84
CA ILE A 29 11.76 -5.09 -11.13
C ILE A 29 12.30 -4.07 -10.13
N GLY A 30 11.57 -2.97 -9.92
CA GLY A 30 11.99 -1.89 -9.03
C GLY A 30 12.16 -2.36 -7.58
N ASN A 31 11.18 -3.06 -7.03
CA ASN A 31 11.24 -3.54 -5.65
C ASN A 31 12.27 -4.67 -5.48
N ALA A 32 12.45 -5.55 -6.47
CA ALA A 32 13.49 -6.57 -6.47
C ALA A 32 14.89 -5.96 -6.45
N ILE A 33 15.15 -4.89 -7.21
CA ILE A 33 16.42 -4.16 -7.18
C ILE A 33 16.67 -3.58 -5.77
N ILE A 34 15.68 -2.93 -5.17
CA ILE A 34 15.80 -2.35 -3.82
C ILE A 34 16.12 -3.44 -2.79
N LEU A 35 15.40 -4.56 -2.84
CA LEU A 35 15.60 -5.68 -1.94
C LEU A 35 16.98 -6.33 -2.16
N GLY A 36 17.38 -6.54 -3.41
CA GLY A 36 18.69 -7.08 -3.78
C GLY A 36 19.85 -6.21 -3.30
N ILE A 37 19.77 -4.88 -3.45
CA ILE A 37 20.76 -3.95 -2.88
C ILE A 37 20.81 -4.09 -1.36
N GLY A 38 19.65 -4.21 -0.71
CA GLY A 38 19.53 -4.31 0.73
C GLY A 38 20.11 -5.60 1.31
N ILE A 39 19.97 -6.73 0.61
CA ILE A 39 20.53 -8.02 1.00
C ILE A 39 22.05 -8.03 0.75
N SER A 40 22.49 -7.54 -0.41
CA SER A 40 23.89 -7.63 -0.84
C SER A 40 24.83 -6.66 -0.10
N LYS A 41 24.35 -5.50 0.34
CA LYS A 41 25.20 -4.47 0.96
C LYS A 41 25.04 -4.43 2.48
N ARG A 42 25.96 -5.03 3.24
CA ARG A 42 25.98 -4.97 4.74
C ARG A 42 25.88 -3.55 5.29
N LYS A 43 26.49 -2.56 4.63
CA LYS A 43 26.41 -1.13 5.03
C LYS A 43 24.99 -0.59 4.92
N TYR A 44 24.20 -1.07 3.96
CA TYR A 44 22.81 -0.70 3.78
C TYR A 44 21.95 -1.17 4.95
N GLN A 45 22.15 -2.41 5.42
CA GLN A 45 21.44 -3.02 6.54
C GLN A 45 21.71 -2.34 7.89
N LYS A 46 22.84 -1.66 8.03
CA LYS A 46 23.18 -0.91 9.27
C LYS A 46 22.34 0.35 9.47
N ASN A 47 21.55 0.78 8.48
CA ASN A 47 20.68 1.95 8.58
C ASN A 47 19.23 1.54 8.86
N VAL A 48 18.67 1.99 9.99
CA VAL A 48 17.28 1.75 10.41
C VAL A 48 16.25 2.01 9.31
N THR A 49 16.41 3.10 8.56
CA THR A 49 15.44 3.46 7.51
C THR A 49 15.49 2.49 6.35
N ASN A 50 16.66 1.96 6.05
CA ASN A 50 16.83 0.99 5.00
C ASN A 50 16.16 -0.35 5.37
N CYS A 51 16.10 -0.71 6.66
CA CYS A 51 15.33 -1.88 7.12
C CYS A 51 13.84 -1.72 6.80
N PHE A 52 13.24 -0.56 7.06
CA PHE A 52 11.85 -0.29 6.69
C PHE A 52 11.63 -0.26 5.18
N ILE A 53 12.58 0.29 4.41
CA ILE A 53 12.51 0.27 2.94
C ILE A 53 12.54 -1.17 2.41
N MET A 54 13.38 -2.03 2.99
CA MET A 54 13.41 -3.45 2.62
C MET A 54 12.10 -4.15 2.99
N ASN A 55 11.52 -3.86 4.16
CA ASN A 55 10.21 -4.40 4.52
C ASN A 55 9.13 -3.99 3.52
N LEU A 56 9.12 -2.72 3.08
CA LEU A 56 8.18 -2.25 2.07
C LEU A 56 8.39 -2.94 0.71
N ALA A 57 9.65 -3.14 0.29
CA ALA A 57 9.94 -3.88 -0.93
C ALA A 57 9.44 -5.33 -0.86
N ILE A 58 9.49 -5.97 0.33
CA ILE A 58 8.96 -7.32 0.53
C ILE A 58 7.42 -7.33 0.43
N THR A 59 6.73 -6.41 1.11
CA THR A 59 5.26 -6.34 1.04
C THR A 59 4.78 -6.04 -0.38
N ASP A 60 5.43 -5.10 -1.07
CA ASP A 60 5.12 -4.75 -2.46
C ASP A 60 5.38 -5.92 -3.42
N LEU A 61 6.49 -6.65 -3.28
CA LEU A 61 6.78 -7.81 -4.12
C LEU A 61 5.74 -8.92 -3.93
N LEU A 62 5.39 -9.24 -2.68
CA LEU A 62 4.37 -10.24 -2.40
C LEU A 62 3.01 -9.83 -2.96
N PHE A 63 2.67 -8.54 -2.87
CA PHE A 63 1.41 -8.01 -3.40
C PHE A 63 1.37 -8.10 -4.92
N LEU A 64 2.43 -7.66 -5.59
CA LEU A 64 2.53 -7.67 -7.06
C LEU A 64 2.67 -9.08 -7.65
N LEU A 65 3.33 -10.02 -6.97
CA LEU A 65 3.54 -11.38 -7.47
C LEU A 65 2.40 -12.34 -7.16
N ILE A 66 1.62 -12.09 -6.10
CA ILE A 66 0.56 -13.00 -5.66
C ILE A 66 -0.82 -12.37 -5.83
N SER A 67 -1.05 -11.19 -5.24
CA SER A 67 -2.39 -10.59 -5.21
C SER A 67 -2.80 -10.07 -6.58
N VAL A 68 -1.95 -9.28 -7.24
CA VAL A 68 -2.28 -8.66 -8.53
C VAL A 68 -2.60 -9.69 -9.64
N PRO A 69 -1.83 -10.77 -9.85
CA PRO A 69 -2.14 -11.76 -10.87
C PRO A 69 -3.46 -12.51 -10.62
N LEU A 70 -3.76 -12.84 -9.36
CA LEU A 70 -5.01 -13.50 -8.99
C LEU A 70 -6.21 -12.57 -9.21
N THR A 71 -6.10 -11.29 -8.84
CA THR A 71 -7.18 -10.32 -9.12
C THR A 71 -7.34 -10.06 -10.61
N MET A 72 -6.26 -9.99 -11.39
CA MET A 72 -6.33 -9.86 -12.85
C MET A 72 -6.99 -11.07 -13.50
N TYR A 73 -6.67 -12.28 -13.03
CA TYR A 73 -7.33 -13.50 -13.50
C TYR A 73 -8.83 -13.44 -13.26
N LEU A 74 -9.26 -13.09 -12.03
CA LEU A 74 -10.68 -12.98 -11.70
C LEU A 74 -11.38 -11.89 -12.54
N ALA A 75 -10.72 -10.75 -12.78
CA ALA A 75 -11.28 -9.65 -13.58
C ALA A 75 -11.46 -9.99 -15.08
N VAL A 76 -10.63 -10.87 -15.63
CA VAL A 76 -10.70 -11.26 -17.06
C VAL A 76 -11.57 -12.50 -17.26
N SER A 77 -11.41 -13.51 -16.42
CA SER A 77 -12.13 -14.78 -16.56
C SER A 77 -13.56 -14.72 -16.01
N ASN A 78 -13.85 -13.79 -15.10
CA ASN A 78 -15.08 -13.72 -14.32
C ASN A 78 -15.42 -15.03 -13.58
N VAL A 79 -14.45 -15.93 -13.40
CA VAL A 79 -14.62 -17.24 -12.76
C VAL A 79 -13.45 -17.50 -11.83
N TRP A 80 -13.70 -18.10 -10.66
CA TRP A 80 -12.64 -18.53 -9.75
C TRP A 80 -12.41 -20.04 -9.77
N ILE A 81 -11.27 -20.48 -10.31
CA ILE A 81 -10.92 -21.91 -10.45
C ILE A 81 -9.97 -22.44 -9.36
N PHE A 82 -9.42 -21.59 -8.51
CA PHE A 82 -8.38 -21.99 -7.53
C PHE A 82 -8.96 -22.60 -6.24
N GLY A 83 -10.28 -22.80 -6.19
CA GLY A 83 -11.00 -23.33 -5.04
C GLY A 83 -11.21 -22.32 -3.91
N GLU A 84 -12.04 -22.71 -2.95
CA GLU A 84 -12.48 -21.87 -1.83
C GLU A 84 -11.34 -21.37 -0.95
N PHE A 85 -10.38 -22.24 -0.63
CA PHE A 85 -9.24 -21.86 0.20
C PHE A 85 -8.43 -20.71 -0.41
N MET A 86 -8.13 -20.79 -1.71
CA MET A 86 -7.38 -19.72 -2.37
C MET A 86 -8.20 -18.45 -2.55
N CYS A 87 -9.53 -18.55 -2.67
CA CYS A 87 -10.43 -17.40 -2.73
C CYS A 87 -10.31 -16.55 -1.45
N LYS A 88 -10.47 -17.20 -0.29
CA LYS A 88 -10.30 -16.58 1.04
C LYS A 88 -8.88 -16.07 1.24
N MET A 89 -7.89 -16.94 1.01
CA MET A 89 -6.48 -16.62 1.22
C MET A 89 -5.99 -15.46 0.34
N HIS A 90 -6.45 -15.37 -0.92
CA HIS A 90 -6.11 -14.25 -1.79
C HIS A 90 -6.55 -12.91 -1.20
N ILE A 91 -7.80 -12.82 -0.76
CA ILE A 91 -8.38 -11.60 -0.20
C ILE A 91 -7.72 -11.28 1.15
N TYR A 92 -7.57 -12.27 2.03
CA TYR A 92 -6.86 -12.12 3.30
C TYR A 92 -5.44 -11.58 3.09
N LEU A 93 -4.66 -12.22 2.23
CA LEU A 93 -3.26 -11.84 1.99
C LEU A 93 -3.15 -10.43 1.41
N ALA A 94 -4.00 -10.06 0.47
CA ALA A 94 -4.00 -8.72 -0.12
C ALA A 94 -4.16 -7.62 0.96
N HIS A 95 -5.06 -7.82 1.90
CA HIS A 95 -5.27 -6.89 3.01
C HIS A 95 -4.15 -6.92 4.04
N VAL A 96 -3.59 -8.09 4.39
CA VAL A 96 -2.43 -8.18 5.29
C VAL A 96 -1.24 -7.41 4.71
N LEU A 97 -0.97 -7.59 3.42
CA LEU A 97 0.13 -6.93 2.73
C LEU A 97 -0.09 -5.41 2.66
N LEU A 98 -1.30 -4.97 2.34
CA LEU A 98 -1.68 -3.57 2.39
C LEU A 98 -1.45 -2.98 3.78
N GLN A 99 -1.98 -3.61 4.82
CA GLN A 99 -1.86 -3.11 6.19
C GLN A 99 -0.41 -3.07 6.65
N ALA A 100 0.38 -4.10 6.31
CA ALA A 100 1.81 -4.13 6.57
C ALA A 100 2.57 -2.98 5.89
N THR A 101 2.23 -2.67 4.63
CA THR A 101 2.76 -1.50 3.90
C THR A 101 2.42 -0.20 4.64
N CYS A 102 1.16 0.01 5.01
CA CYS A 102 0.70 1.24 5.66
C CYS A 102 1.33 1.44 7.04
N TYR A 103 1.38 0.39 7.86
CA TYR A 103 1.98 0.46 9.19
C TYR A 103 3.51 0.60 9.12
N THR A 104 4.15 0.10 8.07
CA THR A 104 5.57 0.39 7.80
C THR A 104 5.78 1.88 7.51
N LEU A 105 4.94 2.52 6.69
CA LEU A 105 5.00 3.97 6.44
C LEU A 105 4.74 4.79 7.71
N ALA A 106 3.80 4.36 8.55
CA ALA A 106 3.55 4.96 9.86
C ALA A 106 4.77 4.83 10.78
N ALA A 107 5.37 3.64 10.88
CA ALA A 107 6.59 3.40 11.66
C ALA A 107 7.77 4.25 11.17
N MET A 108 7.95 4.40 9.85
CA MET A 108 8.95 5.30 9.27
C MET A 108 8.70 6.77 9.66
N SER A 109 7.44 7.19 9.70
CA SER A 109 7.05 8.55 10.10
C SER A 109 7.30 8.80 11.59
N ILE A 110 7.02 7.80 12.44
CA ILE A 110 7.34 7.82 13.87
C ILE A 110 8.86 7.86 14.09
N ASP A 111 9.65 7.02 13.41
CA ASP A 111 11.13 7.05 13.49
C ASP A 111 11.67 8.45 13.16
N ARG A 112 11.06 9.11 12.18
CA ARG A 112 11.44 10.46 11.77
C ARG A 112 11.03 11.52 12.77
N TYR A 113 9.84 11.41 13.33
CA TYR A 113 9.40 12.29 14.40
C TYR A 113 10.34 12.19 15.60
N LEU A 114 10.58 10.98 16.11
CA LEU A 114 11.41 10.75 17.28
C LEU A 114 12.87 11.16 17.04
N SER A 115 13.46 10.84 15.88
CA SER A 115 14.85 11.22 15.55
C SER A 115 15.08 12.73 15.33
N ILE A 116 14.03 13.54 15.31
CA ILE A 116 14.13 14.99 15.05
C ILE A 116 13.71 15.80 16.26
N VAL A 117 12.59 15.44 16.87
CA VAL A 117 12.01 16.16 18.00
C VAL A 117 12.61 15.66 19.32
N HIS A 118 12.99 14.39 19.37
CA HIS A 118 13.37 13.65 20.57
C HIS A 118 14.76 13.00 20.45
N ASP A 119 15.67 13.62 19.68
CA ASP A 119 16.97 13.04 19.29
C ASP A 119 17.83 12.59 20.47
N PHE A 120 17.81 13.31 21.60
CA PHE A 120 18.68 13.08 22.75
C PHE A 120 18.59 11.64 23.29
N TRP A 121 17.38 11.15 23.54
CA TRP A 121 17.17 9.80 24.08
C TRP A 121 16.93 8.78 22.97
N TYR A 122 16.19 9.15 21.91
CA TYR A 122 15.82 8.21 20.86
C TYR A 122 17.02 7.71 20.05
N ARG A 123 18.10 8.49 19.92
CA ARG A 123 19.34 8.06 19.25
C ARG A 123 19.89 6.74 19.79
N ARG A 124 19.76 6.47 21.09
CA ARG A 124 20.20 5.21 21.72
C ARG A 124 19.35 4.02 21.30
N TYR A 125 18.05 4.23 21.07
CA TYR A 125 17.10 3.19 20.70
C TYR A 125 17.01 2.95 19.18
N ARG A 126 17.42 3.93 18.37
CA ARG A 126 17.37 3.89 16.91
C ARG A 126 18.41 2.94 16.32
N THR A 127 18.14 1.64 16.39
CA THR A 127 19.03 0.56 15.90
C THR A 127 18.34 -0.34 14.88
N PRO A 128 19.08 -0.98 13.95
CA PRO A 128 18.50 -1.91 12.97
C PRO A 128 17.76 -3.11 13.61
N LYS A 129 18.25 -3.58 14.77
CA LYS A 129 17.58 -4.66 15.52
C LYS A 129 16.18 -4.25 15.96
N GLN A 130 16.04 -3.03 16.49
CA GLN A 130 14.72 -2.48 16.86
C GLN A 130 13.83 -2.27 15.64
N ALA A 131 14.39 -1.83 14.51
CA ALA A 131 13.65 -1.71 13.25
C ALA A 131 13.08 -3.07 12.78
N LEU A 132 13.89 -4.13 12.87
CA LEU A 132 13.45 -5.49 12.53
C LEU A 132 12.34 -5.98 13.45
N ILE A 133 12.46 -5.75 14.77
CA ILE A 133 11.40 -6.08 15.74
C ILE A 133 10.10 -5.35 15.38
N ILE A 134 10.17 -4.06 15.05
CA ILE A 134 9.00 -3.29 14.59
C ILE A 134 8.41 -3.91 13.32
N CYS A 135 9.22 -4.31 12.34
CA CYS A 135 8.71 -4.96 11.14
C CYS A 135 7.98 -6.27 11.48
N ILE A 136 8.54 -7.12 12.34
CA ILE A 136 7.89 -8.37 12.79
C ILE A 136 6.56 -8.06 13.47
N LEU A 137 6.52 -7.05 14.35
CA LEU A 137 5.27 -6.63 15.00
C LEU A 137 4.23 -6.14 13.99
N VAL A 138 4.65 -5.41 12.96
CA VAL A 138 3.76 -4.99 11.87
C VAL A 138 3.14 -6.21 11.18
N TRP A 139 3.93 -7.22 10.82
CA TRP A 139 3.41 -8.46 10.22
C TRP A 139 2.42 -9.19 11.14
N MET A 140 2.76 -9.33 12.42
CA MET A 140 1.91 -10.00 13.40
C MET A 140 0.58 -9.26 13.59
N ILE A 141 0.64 -7.94 13.78
CA ILE A 141 -0.57 -7.10 13.92
C ILE A 141 -1.41 -7.21 12.66
N SER A 142 -0.81 -7.06 11.48
CA SER A 142 -1.55 -7.12 10.22
C SER A 142 -2.21 -8.48 9.99
N GLY A 143 -1.50 -9.58 10.26
CA GLY A 143 -2.06 -10.93 10.12
C GLY A 143 -3.22 -11.18 11.09
N VAL A 144 -3.02 -10.88 12.37
CA VAL A 144 -4.04 -11.14 13.41
C VAL A 144 -5.28 -10.27 13.20
N PHE A 145 -5.11 -9.00 12.87
CA PHE A 145 -6.24 -8.07 12.69
C PHE A 145 -7.10 -8.42 11.47
N MET A 146 -6.54 -9.11 10.47
CA MET A 146 -7.25 -9.45 9.25
C MET A 146 -8.07 -10.75 9.36
N PHE A 147 -7.78 -11.59 10.35
CA PHE A 147 -8.46 -12.88 10.53
C PHE A 147 -9.99 -12.77 10.69
N PRO A 148 -10.54 -11.82 11.48
CA PRO A 148 -11.99 -11.65 11.59
C PRO A 148 -12.66 -11.28 10.26
N TYR A 149 -12.01 -10.49 9.39
CA TYR A 149 -12.57 -10.13 8.09
C TYR A 149 -12.66 -11.34 7.16
N ASP A 150 -11.61 -12.18 7.13
CA ASP A 150 -11.58 -13.40 6.32
C ASP A 150 -12.60 -14.45 6.80
N TYR A 151 -12.75 -14.60 8.12
CA TYR A 151 -13.75 -15.50 8.69
C TYR A 151 -15.19 -15.06 8.35
N LEU A 152 -15.42 -13.75 8.26
CA LEU A 152 -16.72 -13.18 7.88
C LEU A 152 -16.97 -13.20 6.37
N LEU A 153 -15.96 -13.56 5.57
CA LEU A 153 -16.09 -13.74 4.13
C LEU A 153 -16.86 -15.04 3.87
N HIS A 154 -18.13 -14.93 3.49
CA HIS A 154 -18.85 -16.04 2.90
C HIS A 154 -18.37 -16.27 1.47
N THR A 155 -18.27 -17.54 1.09
CA THR A 155 -17.97 -17.96 -0.28
C THR A 155 -19.16 -18.80 -0.71
N ASP A 156 -20.04 -18.24 -1.51
CA ASP A 156 -21.17 -18.98 -2.05
C ASP A 156 -20.71 -19.72 -3.31
N ILE A 157 -20.84 -21.04 -3.29
CA ILE A 157 -20.80 -21.84 -4.52
C ILE A 157 -22.17 -21.68 -5.14
N ASP A 158 -22.29 -20.82 -6.16
CA ASP A 158 -23.57 -20.62 -6.82
C ASP A 158 -23.91 -21.89 -7.64
N LYS A 159 -24.66 -22.81 -7.02
CA LYS A 159 -25.14 -24.03 -7.68
C LYS A 159 -26.33 -23.78 -8.60
N HIS A 160 -26.73 -22.52 -8.80
CA HIS A 160 -27.92 -22.21 -9.58
C HIS A 160 -27.57 -22.01 -11.07
N ASN A 161 -28.06 -22.94 -11.89
CA ASN A 161 -28.22 -22.89 -13.36
C ASN A 161 -27.05 -23.18 -14.30
N ASN A 162 -25.80 -23.26 -13.85
CA ASN A 162 -24.75 -23.82 -14.71
C ASN A 162 -24.16 -25.08 -14.08
N SER A 163 -24.18 -26.17 -14.83
CA SER A 163 -23.51 -27.45 -14.54
C SER A 163 -21.96 -27.35 -14.47
N SER A 164 -21.40 -26.14 -14.32
CA SER A 164 -19.96 -25.86 -14.26
C SER A 164 -19.38 -25.72 -12.84
N GLY A 165 -20.21 -25.58 -11.79
CA GLY A 165 -19.70 -25.52 -10.41
C GLY A 165 -18.78 -24.31 -10.12
N GLU A 166 -19.13 -23.16 -10.67
CA GLU A 166 -18.36 -21.91 -10.53
C GLU A 166 -18.45 -21.36 -9.09
N LEU A 167 -17.29 -20.98 -8.53
CA LEU A 167 -17.21 -20.34 -7.22
C LEU A 167 -17.25 -18.82 -7.42
N ASP A 168 -18.22 -18.14 -6.80
CA ASP A 168 -18.21 -16.68 -6.71
C ASP A 168 -17.51 -16.25 -5.41
N CYS A 169 -16.55 -15.34 -5.55
CA CYS A 169 -15.73 -14.84 -4.45
C CYS A 169 -16.31 -13.51 -3.93
N THR A 170 -17.52 -13.56 -3.36
CA THR A 170 -18.26 -12.36 -2.94
C THR A 170 -18.53 -12.31 -1.45
N VAL A 171 -18.31 -11.15 -0.83
CA VAL A 171 -18.61 -10.93 0.59
C VAL A 171 -20.13 -10.81 0.74
N ASN A 172 -20.80 -11.88 1.17
CA ASN A 172 -22.25 -11.89 1.37
C ASN A 172 -22.55 -11.91 2.87
N ASN A 173 -22.97 -10.79 3.49
CA ASN A 173 -23.44 -10.79 4.88
C ASN A 173 -24.10 -9.47 5.32
N ASP A 174 -25.02 -9.56 6.30
CA ASP A 174 -25.66 -8.42 6.99
C ASP A 174 -24.67 -7.45 7.67
N SER A 175 -23.42 -7.90 7.89
CA SER A 175 -22.34 -7.12 8.50
C SER A 175 -21.40 -6.45 7.49
N PHE A 176 -21.72 -6.49 6.19
CA PHE A 176 -20.87 -5.95 5.12
C PHE A 176 -20.47 -4.48 5.36
N PHE A 177 -21.40 -3.64 5.83
CA PHE A 177 -21.10 -2.24 6.15
C PHE A 177 -20.10 -2.07 7.29
N SER A 178 -20.23 -2.86 8.37
CA SER A 178 -19.30 -2.83 9.50
C SER A 178 -17.90 -3.24 9.09
N SER A 179 -17.77 -4.26 8.22
CA SER A 179 -16.49 -4.68 7.65
C SER A 179 -15.84 -3.57 6.82
N CYS A 180 -16.60 -2.85 6.00
CA CYS A 180 -16.07 -1.74 5.18
C CYS A 180 -15.66 -0.52 6.04
N ILE A 181 -16.38 -0.22 7.11
CA ILE A 181 -15.95 0.82 8.08
C ILE A 181 -14.66 0.38 8.79
N PHE A 182 -14.59 -0.88 9.20
CA PHE A 182 -13.40 -1.43 9.85
C PHE A 182 -12.19 -1.33 8.91
N THR A 183 -12.32 -1.77 7.66
CA THR A 183 -11.23 -1.69 6.68
C THR A 183 -10.84 -0.24 6.38
N PHE A 184 -11.80 0.65 6.15
CA PHE A 184 -11.49 2.06 5.94
C PHE A 184 -10.76 2.69 7.15
N THR A 185 -11.19 2.37 8.37
CA THR A 185 -10.64 2.98 9.58
C THR A 185 -9.21 2.51 9.84
N PHE A 186 -8.97 1.20 9.87
CA PHE A 186 -7.69 0.65 10.33
C PHE A 186 -6.61 0.60 9.24
N TYR A 187 -7.01 0.60 7.97
CA TYR A 187 -6.12 0.40 6.83
C TYR A 187 -5.84 1.72 6.11
N TYR A 188 -6.75 2.69 6.20
CA TYR A 188 -6.59 4.00 5.56
C TYR A 188 -6.49 5.14 6.59
N VAL A 189 -7.52 5.35 7.42
CA VAL A 189 -7.60 6.53 8.30
C VAL A 189 -6.53 6.52 9.40
N LEU A 190 -6.40 5.43 10.15
CA LEU A 190 -5.49 5.33 11.29
C LEU A 190 -4.01 5.51 10.89
N PRO A 191 -3.47 4.82 9.86
CA PRO A 191 -2.12 5.08 9.38
C PRO A 191 -1.91 6.54 8.98
N LEU A 192 -2.84 7.12 8.21
CA LEU A 192 -2.73 8.50 7.74
C LEU A 192 -2.80 9.51 8.88
N LEU A 193 -3.61 9.26 9.90
CA LEU A 193 -3.67 10.10 11.10
C LEU A 193 -2.34 10.07 11.84
N ILE A 194 -1.77 8.88 12.09
CA ILE A 194 -0.47 8.73 12.75
C ILE A 194 0.62 9.48 11.96
N ILE A 195 0.66 9.28 10.64
CA ILE A 195 1.62 9.91 9.76
C ILE A 195 1.44 11.44 9.75
N GLY A 196 0.20 11.92 9.59
CA GLY A 196 -0.14 13.34 9.57
C GLY A 196 0.22 14.04 10.87
N LEU A 197 -0.05 13.43 12.02
CA LEU A 197 0.35 13.94 13.33
C LEU A 197 1.87 13.99 13.48
N CYS A 198 2.58 12.93 13.08
CA CYS A 198 4.05 12.90 13.10
C CYS A 198 4.64 14.05 12.27
N TYR A 199 4.17 14.24 11.04
CA TYR A 199 4.67 15.31 10.17
C TYR A 199 4.31 16.71 10.67
N SER A 200 3.10 16.90 11.20
CA SER A 200 2.67 18.15 11.81
C SER A 200 3.60 18.56 12.94
N ARG A 201 3.91 17.61 13.85
CA ARG A 201 4.85 17.84 14.96
C ARG A 201 6.28 18.10 14.48
N VAL A 202 6.74 17.37 13.47
CA VAL A 202 8.06 17.61 12.85
C VAL A 202 8.15 19.00 12.23
N PHE A 203 7.10 19.44 11.54
CA PHE A 203 7.05 20.75 10.91
C PHE A 203 7.07 21.86 11.96
N SER A 204 6.21 21.78 12.98
CA SER A 204 6.17 22.74 14.09
C SER A 204 7.50 22.83 14.82
N HIS A 205 8.15 21.70 15.12
CA HIS A 205 9.46 21.69 15.77
C HIS A 205 10.55 22.35 14.91
N VAL A 206 10.57 22.09 13.60
CA VAL A 206 11.53 22.72 12.68
C VAL A 206 11.24 24.22 12.52
N ARG A 207 9.98 24.65 12.54
CA ARG A 207 9.61 26.06 12.46
C ARG A 207 10.05 26.82 13.71
N TYR A 208 9.79 26.27 14.89
CA TYR A 208 10.07 26.94 16.17
C TYR A 208 11.57 26.89 16.54
N HIS A 209 12.23 25.75 16.37
CA HIS A 209 13.65 25.60 16.72
C HIS A 209 14.61 25.71 15.52
N GLY A 210 14.09 26.03 14.33
CA GLY A 210 14.85 26.05 13.07
C GLY A 210 16.10 26.93 13.13
N SER A 211 16.01 28.11 13.74
CA SER A 211 17.12 29.05 13.89
C SER A 211 18.21 28.56 14.86
N LYS A 212 17.84 27.79 15.89
CA LYS A 212 18.79 27.18 16.84
C LYS A 212 19.47 25.95 16.24
N ILE A 213 18.69 25.09 15.58
CA ILE A 213 19.17 23.95 14.80
C ILE A 213 20.11 24.42 13.68
N ALA A 214 19.77 25.51 13.01
CA ALA A 214 20.59 26.07 11.94
C ALA A 214 21.95 26.58 12.44
N ARG A 215 21.98 27.22 13.62
CA ARG A 215 23.20 27.71 14.29
C ARG A 215 24.10 26.60 14.84
N GLN A 216 23.51 25.56 15.43
CA GLN A 216 24.28 24.39 15.89
C GLN A 216 24.89 23.62 14.70
N LEU A 217 24.13 23.49 13.61
CA LEU A 217 24.61 22.83 12.40
C LEU A 217 25.61 23.68 11.61
N SER A 218 25.59 25.02 11.65
CA SER A 218 26.56 25.84 10.91
C SER A 218 27.99 25.77 11.47
N ARG A 219 28.18 25.34 12.73
CA ARG A 219 29.51 25.15 13.35
C ARG A 219 30.22 23.87 12.89
N HIS A 220 29.48 22.90 12.31
CA HIS A 220 30.05 21.70 11.70
C HIS A 220 29.73 21.73 10.21
N ASN A 221 30.70 21.48 9.33
CA ASN A 221 30.57 21.61 7.86
C ASN A 221 29.46 20.69 7.25
N SER A 222 28.18 21.09 7.36
CA SER A 222 27.03 20.17 7.38
C SER A 222 25.92 20.48 6.37
N ARG A 223 26.20 21.28 5.32
CA ARG A 223 25.25 21.50 4.22
C ARG A 223 24.76 20.17 3.65
N THR A 224 25.67 19.23 3.37
CA THR A 224 25.36 17.88 2.85
C THR A 224 24.44 17.08 3.78
N ILE A 225 24.66 17.13 5.09
CA ILE A 225 23.83 16.44 6.09
C ILE A 225 22.41 17.05 6.12
N ARG A 226 22.30 18.38 6.04
CA ARG A 226 21.01 19.09 5.98
C ARG A 226 20.23 18.73 4.72
N PHE A 227 20.88 18.68 3.55
CA PHE A 227 20.24 18.27 2.29
C PHE A 227 19.76 16.82 2.35
N LYS A 228 20.57 15.88 2.86
CA LYS A 228 20.17 14.48 3.05
C LYS A 228 18.93 14.36 3.96
N LYS A 229 18.90 15.05 5.11
CA LYS A 229 17.72 15.03 6.01
C LYS A 229 16.46 15.62 5.37
N ARG A 230 16.56 16.73 4.63
CA ARG A 230 15.42 17.34 3.92
C ARG A 230 14.88 16.43 2.82
N ARG A 231 15.78 15.80 2.05
CA ARG A 231 15.46 14.86 0.98
C ARG A 231 14.68 13.65 1.51
N VAL A 232 15.13 13.09 2.63
CA VAL A 232 14.43 12.01 3.34
C VAL A 232 13.01 12.39 3.71
N LYS A 233 12.80 13.57 4.29
CA LYS A 233 11.43 14.03 4.61
C LYS A 233 10.55 14.16 3.37
N ARG A 234 11.06 14.75 2.28
CA ARG A 234 10.30 14.93 1.04
C ARG A 234 9.89 13.60 0.43
N VAL A 235 10.79 12.63 0.39
CA VAL A 235 10.46 11.30 -0.16
C VAL A 235 9.44 10.59 0.70
N LEU A 236 9.59 10.60 2.03
CA LEU A 236 8.61 9.95 2.91
C LEU A 236 7.23 10.63 2.85
N LEU A 237 7.19 11.96 2.72
CA LEU A 237 5.95 12.68 2.43
C LEU A 237 5.37 12.26 1.08
N GLY A 238 6.21 12.15 0.05
CA GLY A 238 5.82 11.66 -1.28
C GLY A 238 5.22 10.26 -1.23
N LEU A 239 5.84 9.33 -0.50
CA LEU A 239 5.33 7.96 -0.29
C LEU A 239 3.96 7.97 0.43
N THR A 240 3.81 8.83 1.43
CA THR A 240 2.54 8.98 2.16
C THR A 240 1.44 9.53 1.26
N LEU A 241 1.75 10.55 0.46
CA LEU A 241 0.78 11.16 -0.45
C LEU A 241 0.42 10.21 -1.60
N ALA A 242 1.39 9.48 -2.13
CA ALA A 242 1.16 8.44 -3.12
C ALA A 242 0.20 7.39 -2.55
N PHE A 243 0.46 6.88 -1.34
CA PHE A 243 -0.44 5.96 -0.66
C PHE A 243 -1.86 6.55 -0.49
N ALA A 244 -1.98 7.74 0.10
CA ALA A 244 -3.28 8.37 0.33
C ALA A 244 -4.09 8.52 -0.97
N LEU A 245 -3.46 9.07 -2.01
CA LEU A 245 -4.15 9.35 -3.27
C LEU A 245 -4.46 8.08 -4.06
N CYS A 246 -3.58 7.07 -3.99
CA CYS A 246 -3.76 5.84 -4.77
C CYS A 246 -4.82 4.92 -4.19
N TRP A 247 -4.98 4.91 -2.86
CA TRP A 247 -5.92 4.02 -2.15
C TRP A 247 -7.27 4.66 -1.87
N LEU A 248 -7.37 5.99 -1.86
CA LEU A 248 -8.62 6.69 -1.60
C LEU A 248 -9.78 6.27 -2.53
N PRO A 249 -9.60 6.16 -3.87
CA PRO A 249 -10.71 5.87 -4.75
C PRO A 249 -11.36 4.52 -4.48
N ILE A 250 -10.56 3.48 -4.20
CA ILE A 250 -11.10 2.13 -3.97
C ILE A 250 -11.87 2.07 -2.66
N HIS A 251 -11.34 2.69 -1.59
CA HIS A 251 -12.05 2.76 -0.32
C HIS A 251 -13.35 3.56 -0.39
N ILE A 252 -13.41 4.64 -1.18
CA ILE A 252 -14.67 5.37 -1.41
C ILE A 252 -15.69 4.46 -2.10
N LEU A 253 -15.28 3.75 -3.16
CA LEU A 253 -16.18 2.87 -3.90
C LEU A 253 -16.70 1.73 -3.03
N GLU A 254 -15.83 1.12 -2.21
CA GLU A 254 -16.23 0.11 -1.22
C GLU A 254 -17.24 0.68 -0.24
N LEU A 255 -16.94 1.81 0.42
CA LEU A 255 -17.85 2.43 1.38
C LEU A 255 -19.22 2.80 0.78
N VAL A 256 -19.24 3.36 -0.44
CA VAL A 256 -20.48 3.70 -1.14
C VAL A 256 -21.30 2.45 -1.41
N GLN A 257 -20.66 1.35 -1.82
CA GLN A 257 -21.33 0.08 -2.04
C GLN A 257 -21.86 -0.54 -0.74
N CYS A 258 -21.08 -0.55 0.33
CA CYS A 258 -21.48 -1.20 1.58
C CYS A 258 -22.50 -0.39 2.39
N SER A 259 -22.49 0.94 2.26
CA SER A 259 -23.35 1.85 3.04
C SER A 259 -24.81 1.84 2.64
N GLN A 260 -25.15 1.26 1.47
CA GLN A 260 -26.49 1.32 0.88
C GLN A 260 -27.07 2.75 0.76
N ILE A 261 -26.20 3.79 0.80
CA ILE A 261 -26.61 5.20 0.65
C ILE A 261 -27.26 5.44 -0.71
N LEU A 262 -26.84 4.70 -1.74
CA LEU A 262 -27.43 4.72 -3.07
C LEU A 262 -28.40 3.55 -3.23
N SER A 263 -29.52 3.79 -3.92
CA SER A 263 -30.52 2.76 -4.18
C SER A 263 -29.98 1.67 -5.10
N TYR A 264 -30.49 0.43 -4.97
CA TYR A 264 -30.18 -0.66 -5.90
C TYR A 264 -30.40 -0.24 -7.38
N SER A 265 -31.46 0.52 -7.65
CA SER A 265 -31.74 1.08 -8.98
C SER A 265 -30.64 1.99 -9.51
N PHE A 266 -29.92 2.72 -8.65
CA PHE A 266 -28.77 3.53 -9.06
C PHE A 266 -27.62 2.63 -9.51
N PHE A 267 -27.29 1.58 -8.74
CA PHE A 267 -26.22 0.65 -9.07
C PHE A 267 -26.47 -0.07 -10.39
N VAL A 268 -27.71 -0.52 -10.63
CA VAL A 268 -28.10 -1.15 -11.91
C VAL A 268 -28.01 -0.15 -13.06
N LYS A 269 -28.50 1.08 -12.87
CA LYS A 269 -28.48 2.12 -13.92
C LYS A 269 -27.06 2.55 -14.30
N HIS A 270 -26.12 2.52 -13.37
CA HIS A 270 -24.75 3.00 -13.54
C HIS A 270 -23.70 1.87 -13.46
N ALA A 271 -24.09 0.62 -13.72
CA ALA A 271 -23.23 -0.55 -13.57
C ALA A 271 -21.92 -0.44 -14.36
N ASP A 272 -21.98 0.00 -15.63
CA ASP A 272 -20.80 0.15 -16.50
C ASP A 272 -19.83 1.21 -15.95
N LEU A 273 -20.36 2.37 -15.55
CA LEU A 273 -19.56 3.46 -14.98
C LEU A 273 -18.88 3.02 -13.67
N LEU A 274 -19.60 2.33 -12.81
CA LEU A 274 -19.07 1.82 -11.55
C LEU A 274 -18.02 0.73 -11.77
N THR A 275 -18.20 -0.10 -12.78
CA THR A 275 -17.21 -1.11 -13.20
C THR A 275 -15.92 -0.43 -13.66
N ILE A 276 -16.02 0.57 -14.54
CA ILE A 276 -14.87 1.35 -15.01
C ILE A 276 -14.18 2.07 -13.85
N ALA A 277 -14.97 2.67 -12.94
CA ALA A 277 -14.43 3.34 -11.76
C ALA A 277 -13.68 2.36 -10.84
N ARG A 278 -14.20 1.15 -10.62
CA ARG A 278 -13.53 0.09 -9.84
C ARG A 278 -12.24 -0.37 -10.50
N ILE A 279 -12.26 -0.62 -11.81
CA ILE A 279 -11.05 -1.01 -12.57
C ILE A 279 -9.97 0.06 -12.41
N PHE A 280 -10.33 1.33 -12.59
CA PHE A 280 -9.40 2.43 -12.41
C PHE A 280 -8.90 2.55 -10.96
N ALA A 281 -9.79 2.44 -9.98
CA ALA A 281 -9.45 2.54 -8.56
C ALA A 281 -8.51 1.41 -8.10
N HIS A 282 -8.79 0.17 -8.47
CA HIS A 282 -7.88 -0.96 -8.25
C HIS A 282 -6.55 -0.72 -8.95
N GLY A 283 -6.56 -0.28 -10.21
CA GLY A 283 -5.33 0.02 -10.94
C GLY A 283 -4.46 1.08 -10.27
N LEU A 284 -5.08 2.14 -9.75
CA LEU A 284 -4.38 3.17 -9.01
C LEU A 284 -3.81 2.63 -7.68
N SER A 285 -4.57 1.79 -6.97
CA SER A 285 -4.09 1.16 -5.73
C SER A 285 -2.84 0.30 -5.97
N TYR A 286 -2.78 -0.43 -7.09
CA TYR A 286 -1.64 -1.28 -7.45
C TYR A 286 -0.43 -0.45 -7.91
N PHE A 287 -0.70 0.68 -8.57
CA PHE A 287 0.33 1.63 -8.96
C PHE A 287 1.12 2.20 -7.76
N ASN A 288 0.51 2.26 -6.57
CA ASN A 288 1.20 2.66 -5.34
C ASN A 288 2.49 1.83 -5.08
N SER A 289 2.41 0.50 -5.20
CA SER A 289 3.56 -0.39 -5.00
C SER A 289 4.65 -0.20 -6.06
N CYS A 290 4.28 0.27 -7.27
CA CYS A 290 5.21 0.59 -8.34
C CYS A 290 5.92 1.93 -8.13
N LEU A 291 5.27 2.93 -7.51
CA LEU A 291 5.84 4.25 -7.23
C LEU A 291 6.98 4.20 -6.19
N ASN A 292 6.94 3.24 -5.27
CA ASN A 292 7.85 3.15 -4.13
C ASN A 292 9.34 3.13 -4.55
N PRO A 293 9.80 2.24 -5.46
CA PRO A 293 11.18 2.25 -5.97
C PRO A 293 11.64 3.58 -6.55
N PHE A 294 10.80 4.29 -7.32
CA PHE A 294 11.16 5.58 -7.92
C PHE A 294 11.38 6.64 -6.83
N LEU A 295 10.50 6.68 -5.84
CA LEU A 295 10.63 7.55 -4.68
C LEU A 295 11.88 7.20 -3.85
N TYR A 296 12.25 5.93 -3.74
CA TYR A 296 13.48 5.49 -3.07
C TYR A 296 14.77 5.79 -3.86
N ALA A 297 14.74 5.69 -5.19
CA ALA A 297 15.85 6.14 -6.03
C ALA A 297 16.10 7.65 -5.82
N MET A 298 15.02 8.42 -5.60
CA MET A 298 15.11 9.81 -5.17
C MET A 298 15.67 9.99 -3.76
N LEU A 299 15.90 8.98 -2.92
CA LEU A 299 16.65 9.13 -1.65
C LEU A 299 18.15 8.93 -1.83
N ASN A 300 18.51 8.04 -2.75
CA ASN A 300 19.80 7.40 -2.81
C ASN A 300 20.48 7.64 -4.17
N LYS A 301 20.46 8.87 -4.70
CA LYS A 301 21.26 9.23 -5.90
C LYS A 301 22.76 8.87 -5.75
N SER A 302 23.27 8.59 -4.54
CA SER A 302 24.63 8.11 -4.34
C SER A 302 24.82 6.59 -4.53
N TYR A 303 23.78 5.75 -4.40
CA TYR A 303 23.94 4.29 -4.52
C TYR A 303 23.69 3.78 -5.95
N PHE A 304 22.84 4.45 -6.73
CA PHE A 304 22.57 4.09 -8.13
C PHE A 304 23.72 4.48 -9.08
N PHE A 305 24.59 5.42 -8.68
CA PHE A 305 25.79 5.81 -9.44
C PHE A 305 27.08 5.10 -8.97
N GLU A 306 27.03 4.26 -7.93
CA GLU A 306 28.12 3.33 -7.55
C GLU A 306 27.91 1.93 -8.17
N VAL A 307 27.17 1.86 -9.29
CA VAL A 307 26.98 0.63 -10.10
C VAL A 307 27.79 0.72 -11.41
N GLN A 308 28.76 1.63 -11.47
CA GLN A 308 29.89 1.61 -12.40
C GLN A 308 31.18 1.51 -11.59
#